data_AF-A0A9D4RE73-F1
#
_entry.id   AF-A0A9D4RE73-F1
#
_cell.length_a   1.000
_cell.length_b   1.000
_cell.length_c   1.000
_cell.angle_alpha   90.00
_cell.angle_beta   90.00
_cell.angle_gamma   90.00
#
_symmetry.space_group_name_H-M   'P 1'
#
loop_
_entity.id
_entity.type
_entity.pdbx_description
1 polymer ?
#
loop_
_entity_poly.entity_id
_entity_poly.type
_entity_poly.pdbx_seq_one_letter_code
_entity_poly.pdbx_strand_id
1 'polypeptide(L)'
;MGVACRTHQVINTGDNTTYHGASIIHPGDNNTHNGTSIIHHGDNNTHHGISIIHPGDNNTHHGTSIIHPGDNNTHHGTSVIQHGGTNTHHGTSIIHPGDNNTHHGTSIILPGDNNTHHGTSIIHPGDNNTHYG
;
A
#
# COMPACT_ATOMS: atom_id res chain seq x y z
N MET A 1 21.68 -7.17 20.18
CA MET A 1 21.93 -5.97 21.00
C MET A 1 21.69 -4.75 20.13
N GLY A 2 20.84 -3.81 20.55
CA GLY A 2 20.53 -2.61 19.78
C GLY A 2 19.37 -1.77 20.34
N VAL A 3 19.58 -1.26 21.56
CA VAL A 3 19.02 -0.07 22.26
C VAL A 3 17.57 0.40 22.00
N ALA A 4 16.84 0.58 23.11
CA ALA A 4 15.51 1.15 23.20
C ALA A 4 15.43 2.68 22.97
N CYS A 5 14.30 3.09 22.39
CA CYS A 5 13.47 4.25 22.77
C CYS A 5 14.07 5.66 22.66
N ARG A 6 13.87 6.29 21.50
CA ARG A 6 13.15 7.58 21.47
C ARG A 6 11.76 7.28 20.94
N THR A 7 10.71 7.66 21.67
CA THR A 7 9.28 7.37 21.40
C THR A 7 8.73 7.86 20.05
N HIS A 8 9.59 8.30 19.12
CA HIS A 8 9.18 8.97 17.89
C HIS A 8 9.76 8.36 16.63
N GLN A 9 10.81 7.53 16.69
CA GLN A 9 11.43 6.99 15.47
C GLN A 9 12.09 5.63 15.71
N VAL A 10 11.68 4.61 14.94
CA VAL A 10 12.36 3.31 14.87
C VAL A 10 13.23 3.29 13.61
N ILE A 11 14.53 3.01 13.79
CA ILE A 11 15.49 2.74 12.71
C ILE A 11 16.22 1.46 13.10
N ASN A 12 15.94 0.35 12.43
CA ASN A 12 16.60 -0.92 12.67
C ASN A 12 16.92 -1.58 11.31
N THR A 13 17.60 -2.72 11.34
CA THR A 13 17.83 -3.60 10.19
C THR A 13 17.65 -5.02 10.70
N GLY A 14 16.55 -5.65 10.32
CA GLY A 14 16.16 -6.97 10.80
C GLY A 14 14.89 -7.42 10.09
N ASP A 15 14.84 -8.71 9.77
CA ASP A 15 13.68 -9.36 9.15
C ASP A 15 12.90 -10.13 10.22
N ASN A 16 11.68 -10.56 9.86
CA ASN A 16 10.83 -11.38 10.74
C ASN A 16 10.54 -10.72 12.09
N THR A 17 10.40 -9.39 12.11
CA THR A 17 10.26 -8.60 13.33
C THR A 17 9.04 -7.68 13.27
N THR A 18 8.50 -7.36 14.45
CA THR A 18 7.44 -6.34 14.60
C THR A 18 8.01 -5.06 15.18
N TYR A 19 7.72 -3.93 14.52
CA TYR A 19 8.15 -2.60 14.94
C TYR A 19 6.98 -1.72 15.34
N HIS A 20 7.15 -0.96 16.42
CA HIS A 20 6.17 0.00 16.93
C HIS A 20 6.82 1.36 17.13
N GLY A 21 6.21 2.42 16.62
CA GLY A 21 6.70 3.79 16.81
C GLY A 21 5.83 4.82 16.10
N ALA A 22 5.88 6.08 16.52
CA ALA A 22 5.14 7.13 15.81
C ALA A 22 5.63 7.26 14.36
N SER A 23 6.94 7.39 14.15
CA SER A 23 7.58 7.28 12.84
C SER A 23 8.41 6.00 12.77
N ILE A 24 8.35 5.30 11.65
CA ILE A 24 9.15 4.10 11.38
C ILE A 24 9.88 4.33 10.06
N ILE A 25 11.20 4.16 10.06
CA ILE A 25 12.02 4.13 8.85
C ILE A 25 12.88 2.86 8.91
N HIS A 26 12.56 1.87 8.10
CA HIS A 26 13.19 0.56 8.18
C HIS A 26 13.28 -0.07 6.80
N PRO A 27 14.40 -0.72 6.43
CA PRO A 27 14.44 -1.63 5.29
C PRO A 27 14.43 -3.09 5.77
N GLY A 28 13.83 -3.98 4.99
CA GLY A 28 13.89 -5.42 5.23
C GLY A 28 12.63 -6.15 4.77
N ASP A 29 12.65 -7.46 4.90
CA ASP A 29 11.57 -8.30 4.41
C ASP A 29 10.87 -8.99 5.58
N ASN A 30 9.62 -9.43 5.36
CA ASN A 30 8.88 -10.25 6.33
C ASN A 30 8.62 -9.55 7.68
N ASN A 31 8.43 -8.24 7.69
CA ASN A 31 8.22 -7.45 8.91
C ASN A 31 6.77 -6.96 9.07
N THR A 32 6.41 -6.64 10.30
CA THR A 32 5.14 -5.95 10.63
C THR A 32 5.42 -4.58 11.26
N HIS A 33 4.83 -3.53 10.72
CA HIS A 33 5.04 -2.16 11.19
C HIS A 33 3.74 -1.55 11.71
N ASN A 34 3.77 -1.00 12.92
CA ASN A 34 2.64 -0.31 13.54
C ASN A 34 3.07 1.11 13.94
N GLY A 35 2.62 2.12 13.20
CA GLY A 35 3.02 3.50 13.45
C GLY A 35 2.14 4.52 12.77
N THR A 36 2.25 5.80 13.13
CA THR A 36 1.43 6.83 12.47
C THR A 36 1.97 7.16 11.09
N SER A 37 3.30 7.20 10.93
CA SER A 37 3.99 7.39 9.65
C SER A 37 5.03 6.29 9.44
N ILE A 38 4.91 5.55 8.34
CA ILE A 38 5.83 4.46 8.00
C ILE A 38 6.45 4.75 6.64
N ILE A 39 7.78 4.75 6.58
CA ILE A 39 8.56 4.78 5.35
C ILE A 39 9.41 3.51 5.34
N HIS A 40 9.21 2.63 4.37
CA HIS A 40 9.85 1.33 4.38
C HIS A 40 10.23 0.88 2.96
N HIS A 41 11.11 -0.11 2.81
CA HIS A 41 11.36 -0.80 1.53
C HIS A 41 11.61 -2.28 1.80
N GLY A 42 11.06 -3.15 0.97
CA GLY A 42 11.22 -4.60 1.03
C GLY A 42 9.92 -5.36 0.78
N ASP A 43 10.01 -6.67 0.78
CA ASP A 43 8.94 -7.56 0.33
C ASP A 43 8.30 -8.32 1.50
N ASN A 44 7.07 -8.79 1.29
CA ASN A 44 6.34 -9.63 2.25
C ASN A 44 6.06 -8.95 3.60
N ASN A 45 5.83 -7.64 3.61
CA ASN A 45 5.61 -6.87 4.83
C ASN A 45 4.14 -6.53 5.08
N THR A 46 3.79 -6.31 6.34
CA THR A 46 2.47 -5.79 6.77
C THR A 46 2.62 -4.46 7.47
N HIS A 47 1.80 -3.47 7.10
CA HIS A 47 1.89 -2.11 7.62
C HIS A 47 0.53 -1.63 8.13
N HIS A 48 0.52 -1.10 9.36
CA HIS A 48 -0.63 -0.43 9.95
C HIS A 48 -0.26 1.00 10.34
N GLY A 49 -0.82 1.99 9.66
CA GLY A 49 -0.51 3.38 9.95
C GLY A 49 -1.36 4.41 9.22
N ILE A 50 -1.26 5.68 9.61
CA ILE A 50 -2.06 6.74 8.97
C ILE A 50 -1.50 7.06 7.59
N SER A 51 -0.18 7.23 7.50
CA SER A 51 0.54 7.52 6.27
C SER A 51 1.61 6.46 6.04
N ILE A 52 1.55 5.77 4.89
CA ILE A 52 2.49 4.73 4.53
C ILE A 52 3.10 5.04 3.17
N ILE A 53 4.43 5.05 3.10
CA ILE A 53 5.21 5.14 1.86
C ILE A 53 6.12 3.93 1.79
N HIS A 54 5.89 3.02 0.85
CA HIS A 54 6.62 1.76 0.80
C HIS A 54 6.80 1.31 -0.64
N PRO A 55 8.01 1.07 -1.13
CA PRO A 55 8.22 0.25 -2.33
C PRO A 55 8.46 -1.23 -1.99
N GLY A 56 7.93 -2.12 -2.83
CA GLY A 56 8.21 -3.56 -2.77
C GLY A 56 7.02 -4.43 -3.16
N ASP A 57 7.22 -5.73 -3.20
CA ASP A 57 6.22 -6.68 -3.67
C ASP A 57 5.62 -7.52 -2.53
N ASN A 58 4.41 -8.04 -2.75
CA ASN A 58 3.73 -8.95 -1.82
C ASN A 58 3.44 -8.35 -0.43
N ASN A 59 3.13 -7.06 -0.36
CA ASN A 59 2.89 -6.34 0.89
C ASN A 59 1.39 -6.12 1.17
N THR A 60 1.07 -5.96 2.45
CA THR A 60 -0.27 -5.58 2.92
C THR A 60 -0.22 -4.27 3.70
N HIS A 61 -1.10 -3.34 3.35
CA HIS A 61 -1.15 -2.01 3.97
C HIS A 61 -2.55 -1.68 4.48
N HIS A 62 -2.63 -1.20 5.71
CA HIS A 62 -3.83 -0.65 6.33
C HIS A 62 -3.55 0.78 6.76
N GLY A 63 -4.19 1.75 6.11
CA GLY A 63 -3.98 3.14 6.46
C GLY A 63 -4.91 4.16 5.85
N THR A 64 -4.69 5.44 6.14
CA THR A 64 -5.53 6.51 5.55
C THR A 64 -4.99 6.95 4.20
N SER A 65 -3.67 7.14 4.10
CA SER A 65 -2.96 7.54 2.89
C SER A 65 -1.83 6.55 2.63
N ILE A 66 -1.85 5.93 1.45
CA ILE A 66 -0.85 4.94 1.05
C ILE A 66 -0.25 5.33 -0.31
N ILE A 67 1.08 5.34 -0.39
CA ILE A 67 1.85 5.56 -1.62
C ILE A 67 2.88 4.44 -1.77
N HIS A 68 2.84 3.72 -2.89
CA HIS A 68 3.52 2.44 -3.04
C HIS A 68 3.62 2.01 -4.51
N PRO A 69 4.83 1.91 -5.04
CA PRO A 69 5.09 1.14 -6.25
C PRO A 69 5.42 -0.32 -5.92
N GLY A 70 4.85 -1.25 -6.68
CA GLY A 70 5.15 -2.68 -6.60
C GLY A 70 3.98 -3.56 -7.00
N ASP A 71 4.26 -4.86 -7.08
CA ASP A 71 3.33 -5.87 -7.58
C ASP A 71 2.80 -6.75 -6.44
N ASN A 72 1.62 -7.35 -6.66
CA ASN A 72 0.99 -8.32 -5.75
C ASN A 72 0.67 -7.78 -4.35
N ASN A 73 0.34 -6.50 -4.22
CA ASN A 73 0.06 -5.86 -2.95
C ASN A 73 -1.44 -5.76 -2.66
N THR A 74 -1.78 -5.70 -1.36
CA THR A 74 -3.13 -5.46 -0.88
C THR A 74 -3.18 -4.19 -0.04
N HIS A 75 -4.12 -3.30 -0.33
CA HIS A 75 -4.26 -2.03 0.36
C HIS A 75 -5.68 -1.80 0.86
N HIS A 76 -5.80 -1.41 2.12
CA HIS A 76 -7.02 -0.97 2.74
C HIS A 76 -6.82 0.47 3.23
N GLY A 77 -7.46 1.44 2.57
CA GLY A 77 -7.32 2.82 2.99
C GLY A 77 -8.14 3.85 2.25
N THR A 78 -8.24 5.04 2.83
CA THR A 78 -9.09 6.10 2.28
C THR A 78 -8.57 6.59 0.92
N SER A 79 -7.28 6.91 0.84
CA SER A 79 -6.60 7.42 -0.36
C SER A 79 -5.37 6.58 -0.68
N VAL A 80 -5.28 6.10 -1.91
CA VAL A 80 -4.23 5.15 -2.34
C VAL A 80 -3.68 5.61 -3.70
N ILE A 81 -2.37 5.86 -3.80
CA ILE A 81 -1.68 6.30 -5.03
C ILE A 81 -0.52 5.37 -5.34
N GLN A 82 -0.68 4.51 -6.33
CA GLN A 82 0.18 3.34 -6.50
C GLN A 82 0.58 3.15 -7.96
N HIS A 83 1.52 2.24 -8.23
CA HIS A 83 1.81 1.73 -9.58
C HIS A 83 2.27 0.27 -9.48
N GLY A 84 1.93 -0.55 -10.46
CA GLY A 84 2.33 -1.96 -10.53
C GLY A 84 1.17 -2.89 -10.93
N GLY A 85 1.45 -4.18 -11.06
CA GLY A 85 0.51 -5.20 -11.45
C GLY A 85 -0.07 -6.02 -10.30
N THR A 86 -1.22 -6.66 -10.56
CA THR A 86 -1.78 -7.70 -9.67
C THR A 86 -2.10 -7.24 -8.24
N ASN A 87 -2.45 -5.96 -8.07
CA ASN A 87 -2.77 -5.37 -6.78
C ASN A 87 -4.29 -5.40 -6.48
N THR A 88 -4.62 -5.41 -5.19
CA THR A 88 -6.01 -5.27 -4.70
C THR A 88 -6.14 -4.06 -3.79
N HIS A 89 -7.15 -3.23 -4.03
CA HIS A 89 -7.37 -2.00 -3.28
C HIS A 89 -8.80 -1.88 -2.78
N HIS A 90 -8.94 -1.52 -1.51
CA HIS A 90 -10.22 -1.16 -0.88
C HIS A 90 -10.11 0.24 -0.29
N GLY A 91 -10.91 1.17 -0.81
CA GLY A 91 -10.77 2.57 -0.41
C GLY A 91 -11.83 3.51 -0.93
N THR A 92 -11.68 4.81 -0.66
CA THR A 92 -12.61 5.82 -1.19
C THR A 92 -12.10 6.42 -2.50
N SER A 93 -10.82 6.75 -2.55
CA SER A 93 -10.16 7.37 -3.70
C SER A 93 -8.91 6.59 -4.06
N ILE A 94 -8.87 6.05 -5.28
CA ILE A 94 -7.76 5.22 -5.75
C ILE A 94 -7.24 5.78 -7.07
N ILE A 95 -5.93 6.00 -7.14
CA ILE A 95 -5.22 6.37 -8.37
C ILE A 95 -4.13 5.32 -8.59
N HIS A 96 -4.22 4.56 -9.67
CA HIS A 96 -3.27 3.47 -9.91
C HIS A 96 -3.07 3.20 -11.40
N PRO A 97 -1.90 3.55 -11.97
CA PRO A 97 -1.49 3.05 -13.26
C PRO A 97 -1.01 1.60 -13.13
N GLY A 98 -1.51 0.69 -13.94
CA GLY A 98 -1.04 -0.70 -13.95
C GLY A 98 -2.10 -1.71 -14.35
N ASP A 99 -1.67 -2.95 -14.52
CA ASP A 99 -2.48 -4.00 -15.14
C ASP A 99 -2.91 -5.09 -14.15
N ASN A 100 -4.03 -5.77 -14.44
CA ASN A 100 -4.53 -6.91 -13.67
C ASN A 100 -4.90 -6.60 -12.19
N ASN A 101 -5.39 -5.39 -11.91
CA ASN A 101 -5.71 -4.95 -10.57
C ASN A 101 -7.21 -5.03 -10.26
N THR A 102 -7.54 -5.17 -8.98
CA THR A 102 -8.91 -5.14 -8.48
C THR A 102 -9.10 -3.97 -7.51
N HIS A 103 -10.14 -3.15 -7.73
CA HIS A 103 -10.40 -1.96 -6.93
C HIS A 103 -11.83 -1.92 -6.44
N HIS A 104 -12.01 -1.60 -5.16
CA HIS A 104 -13.30 -1.35 -4.53
C HIS A 104 -13.29 0.04 -3.93
N GLY A 105 -14.10 0.96 -4.46
CA GLY A 105 -14.16 2.31 -3.93
C GLY A 105 -15.07 3.27 -4.66
N THR A 106 -15.18 4.49 -4.14
CA THR A 106 -16.11 5.49 -4.68
C THR A 106 -15.56 6.21 -5.92
N SER A 107 -14.27 6.57 -5.92
CA SER A 107 -13.61 7.31 -6.98
C SER A 107 -12.32 6.60 -7.40
N ILE A 108 -12.21 6.24 -8.67
CA ILE A 108 -11.16 5.37 -9.18
C ILE A 108 -10.62 5.94 -10.50
N ILE A 109 -9.30 6.18 -10.59
CA ILE A 109 -8.61 6.68 -11.80
C ILE A 109 -7.46 5.72 -12.16
N LEU A 110 -7.58 5.03 -13.30
CA LEU A 110 -6.74 3.88 -13.60
C LEU A 110 -6.31 3.81 -15.07
N PRO A 111 -5.13 4.32 -15.40
CA PRO A 111 -4.50 4.04 -16.68
C PRO A 111 -3.84 2.64 -16.65
N GLY A 112 -4.47 1.64 -17.25
CA GLY A 112 -3.92 0.30 -17.41
C GLY A 112 -4.98 -0.71 -17.86
N ASP A 113 -4.54 -1.93 -18.14
CA ASP A 113 -5.34 -2.95 -18.82
C ASP A 113 -5.79 -4.09 -17.89
N ASN A 114 -6.87 -4.77 -18.26
CA ASN A 114 -7.38 -5.97 -17.57
C ASN A 114 -7.74 -5.76 -16.09
N ASN A 115 -8.21 -4.57 -15.72
CA ASN A 115 -8.57 -4.27 -14.35
C ASN A 115 -10.07 -4.48 -14.07
N THR A 116 -10.39 -4.74 -12.80
CA THR A 116 -11.77 -4.89 -12.31
C THR A 116 -12.08 -3.86 -11.24
N HIS A 117 -13.24 -3.20 -11.33
CA HIS A 117 -13.63 -2.15 -10.40
C HIS A 117 -15.05 -2.27 -9.89
N HIS A 118 -15.23 -1.94 -8.62
CA HIS A 118 -16.52 -1.79 -7.96
C HIS A 118 -16.64 -0.38 -7.39
N GLY A 119 -17.53 0.45 -7.93
CA GLY A 119 -17.57 1.85 -7.54
C GLY A 119 -18.53 2.74 -8.34
N THR A 120 -18.62 4.01 -7.94
CA THR A 120 -19.59 4.95 -8.51
C THR A 120 -19.01 5.90 -9.56
N SER A 121 -17.73 6.27 -9.44
CA SER A 121 -17.07 7.23 -10.35
C SER A 121 -15.73 6.69 -10.83
N ILE A 122 -15.64 6.26 -12.09
CA ILE A 122 -14.45 5.61 -12.64
C ILE A 122 -13.99 6.27 -13.93
N ILE A 123 -12.68 6.48 -14.04
CA ILE A 123 -11.99 6.92 -15.25
C ILE A 123 -10.92 5.88 -15.60
N HIS A 124 -11.08 5.13 -16.69
CA HIS A 124 -10.12 4.13 -17.15
C HIS A 124 -9.84 4.26 -18.66
N PRO A 125 -8.68 4.79 -19.09
CA PRO A 125 -8.33 4.88 -20.51
C PRO A 125 -7.74 3.60 -21.12
N GLY A 126 -7.51 2.54 -20.32
CA GLY A 126 -6.96 1.27 -20.81
C GLY A 126 -8.01 0.25 -21.28
N ASP A 127 -7.53 -0.85 -21.86
CA ASP A 127 -8.33 -1.89 -22.51
C ASP A 127 -8.74 -3.01 -21.52
N ASN A 128 -9.79 -3.76 -21.89
CA ASN A 128 -10.30 -4.92 -21.13
C ASN A 128 -10.65 -4.66 -19.65
N ASN A 129 -11.02 -3.42 -19.32
CA ASN A 129 -11.44 -3.06 -17.97
C ASN A 129 -12.91 -3.39 -17.75
N THR A 130 -13.23 -3.94 -16.57
CA THR A 130 -14.59 -4.29 -16.16
C THR A 130 -15.03 -3.41 -14.99
N HIS A 131 -16.22 -2.81 -15.10
CA HIS A 131 -16.80 -1.96 -14.06
C HIS A 131 -18.14 -2.51 -13.55
N TYR A 132 -18.26 -2.54 -12.23
CA TYR A 132 -19.47 -2.85 -11.47
C TYR A 132 -19.87 -1.63 -10.64
N GLY A 133 -21.12 -1.17 -10.78
CA GLY A 133 -21.68 -0.04 -10.02
C GLY A 133 -22.21 -0.42 -8.65
#